data_AF-A0A660USI1-F1
#
_entry.id   AF-A0A660USI1-F1
#
_cell.length_a   1.000
_cell.length_b   1.000
_cell.length_c   1.000
_cell.angle_alpha   90.00
_cell.angle_beta   90.00
_cell.angle_gamma   90.00
#
_symmetry.space_group_name_H-M   'P 1'
#
loop_
_entity.id
_entity.type
_entity.pdbx_description
1 polymer ?
#
loop_
_entity_poly.entity_id
_entity_poly.type
_entity_poly.pdbx_seq_one_letter_code
_entity_poly.pdbx_strand_id
1 'polypeptide(L)' 'MRKIRKGKVLRLKQGYNPNSSSMGSIVFALPAALLVVTSVFGLASGIIISAFMKDENKKHAKKELTPGPEQ' A
#
# COMPACT_ATOMS: atom_id res chain seq x y z
N MET A 1 42.14 -18.32 43.89
CA MET A 1 41.70 -18.90 42.59
C MET A 1 40.52 -18.08 42.06
N ARG A 2 40.68 -17.36 40.93
CA ARG A 2 39.59 -16.57 40.33
C ARG A 2 38.65 -17.49 39.52
N LYS A 3 37.35 -17.49 39.82
CA LYS A 3 36.32 -18.21 39.05
C LYS A 3 36.03 -17.47 37.74
N ILE A 4 36.55 -17.97 36.62
CA ILE A 4 36.23 -17.46 35.28
C ILE A 4 34.84 -17.99 34.90
N ARG A 5 33.83 -17.11 34.79
CA ARG A 5 32.50 -17.49 34.31
C ARG A 5 32.59 -17.73 32.80
N LYS A 6 32.61 -19.00 32.36
CA LYS A 6 32.53 -19.35 30.95
C LYS A 6 31.17 -18.88 30.39
N GLY A 7 31.19 -17.89 29.51
CA GLY A 7 30.00 -17.48 28.76
C GLY A 7 29.46 -18.63 27.90
N LYS A 8 28.14 -18.74 27.77
CA LYS A 8 27.49 -19.71 26.88
C LYS A 8 27.50 -19.16 25.46
N VAL A 9 28.15 -19.86 24.53
CA VAL A 9 28.08 -19.54 23.09
C VAL A 9 26.71 -19.98 22.58
N LEU A 10 25.89 -19.02 22.14
CA LEU A 10 24.60 -19.30 21.52
C LEU A 10 24.83 -19.86 20.11
N ARG A 11 24.61 -21.17 19.93
CA ARG A 11 24.61 -21.80 18.61
C ARG A 11 23.25 -21.58 17.96
N LEU A 12 23.19 -20.68 16.98
CA LEU A 12 22.00 -20.52 16.15
C LEU A 12 21.85 -21.77 15.28
N LYS A 13 20.72 -22.47 15.38
CA LYS A 13 20.38 -23.54 14.42
C LYS A 13 20.07 -22.88 13.08
N GLN A 14 21.04 -22.88 12.17
CA GLN A 14 20.79 -22.55 10.78
C GLN A 14 20.05 -23.72 10.13
N GLY A 15 18.79 -23.49 9.77
CA GLY A 15 17.93 -24.48 9.12
C GLY A 15 16.52 -23.93 8.93
N TYR A 16 15.90 -24.28 7.81
CA TYR A 16 14.49 -23.98 7.54
C TYR A 16 13.64 -24.80 8.52
N ASN A 17 12.90 -24.14 9.41
CA ASN A 17 11.95 -24.79 10.30
C ASN A 17 10.62 -24.95 9.54
N PRO A 18 10.18 -26.17 9.16
CA PRO A 18 8.92 -26.36 8.45
C PRO A 18 7.68 -25.97 9.29
N ASN A 19 7.81 -25.87 10.63
CA ASN A 19 6.76 -25.33 11.51
C ASN A 19 6.82 -23.79 11.64
N SER A 20 7.81 -23.13 11.01
CA SER A 20 7.82 -21.69 10.83
C SER A 20 7.09 -21.37 9.54
N SER A 21 5.92 -20.73 9.64
CA SER A 21 5.09 -20.37 8.49
C SER A 21 5.76 -19.40 7.50
N SER A 22 6.98 -18.94 7.76
CA SER A 22 7.68 -17.86 7.05
C SER A 22 7.68 -17.99 5.52
N MET A 23 8.13 -19.10 4.90
CA MET A 23 8.15 -19.16 3.42
C MET A 23 6.76 -19.36 2.81
N GLY A 24 5.91 -20.22 3.39
CA GLY A 24 4.55 -20.40 2.89
C GLY A 24 3.73 -19.11 2.97
N SER A 25 3.89 -18.38 4.07
CA SER A 25 3.31 -17.04 4.25
C SER A 25 3.89 -16.05 3.24
N ILE A 26 5.19 -16.01 2.98
CA ILE A 26 5.78 -15.07 2.01
C ILE A 26 5.25 -15.34 0.59
N VAL A 27 5.19 -16.61 0.17
CA VAL A 27 4.74 -16.99 -1.19
C VAL A 27 3.29 -16.60 -1.44
N PHE A 28 2.43 -16.65 -0.41
CA PHE A 28 1.03 -16.28 -0.54
C PHE A 28 0.75 -14.79 -0.24
N ALA A 29 1.37 -14.26 0.81
CA ALA A 29 1.11 -12.90 1.28
C ALA A 29 1.64 -11.85 0.31
N LEU A 30 2.76 -12.11 -0.37
CA LEU A 30 3.37 -11.12 -1.26
C LEU A 30 2.52 -10.86 -2.52
N PRO A 31 2.05 -11.89 -3.26
CA PRO A 31 1.11 -11.68 -4.36
C PRO A 31 -0.23 -11.11 -3.91
N ALA A 32 -0.77 -11.59 -2.78
CA ALA A 32 -2.03 -11.10 -2.24
C ALA A 32 -1.94 -9.61 -1.86
N ALA A 33 -0.86 -9.21 -1.20
CA ALA A 33 -0.63 -7.81 -0.83
C ALA A 33 -0.50 -6.91 -2.06
N LEU A 34 0.21 -7.36 -3.11
CA LEU A 34 0.32 -6.60 -4.35
C LEU A 34 -1.04 -6.36 -5.02
N LEU A 35 -1.90 -7.38 -5.09
CA LEU A 35 -3.24 -7.24 -5.65
C LEU A 35 -4.11 -6.30 -4.82
N VAL A 36 -4.07 -6.41 -3.49
CA VAL A 36 -4.86 -5.55 -2.60
C VAL A 36 -4.39 -4.10 -2.68
N VAL A 37 -3.07 -3.85 -2.62
CA VAL A 37 -2.54 -2.49 -2.67
C VAL A 37 -2.86 -1.81 -4.00
N THR A 38 -2.67 -2.51 -5.11
CA THR A 38 -2.94 -1.95 -6.45
C THR A 38 -4.42 -1.67 -6.67
N SER A 39 -5.31 -2.58 -6.28
CA SER A 39 -6.76 -2.39 -6.41
C SER A 39 -7.29 -1.25 -5.53
N VAL A 40 -6.92 -1.22 -4.26
CA VAL A 40 -7.34 -0.16 -3.32
C VAL A 40 -6.82 1.20 -3.78
N PHE A 41 -5.54 1.29 -4.16
CA PHE A 41 -4.95 2.54 -4.62
C PHE A 41 -5.59 3.04 -5.93
N GLY A 42 -5.84 2.14 -6.88
CA GLY A 42 -6.48 2.48 -8.16
C GLY A 42 -7.90 3.00 -7.97
N LEU A 43 -8.71 2.33 -7.14
CA LEU A 43 -10.08 2.77 -6.83
C LEU A 43 -10.09 4.11 -6.10
N ALA A 44 -9.25 4.27 -5.07
CA ALA A 44 -9.16 5.52 -4.33
C ALA A 44 -8.76 6.69 -5.25
N SER A 45 -7.74 6.48 -6.09
CA SER A 45 -7.26 7.50 -7.04
C SER A 45 -8.34 7.85 -8.07
N GLY A 46 -9.05 6.84 -8.60
CA GLY A 46 -10.14 7.06 -9.55
C GLY A 46 -11.30 7.86 -8.96
N ILE A 47 -11.69 7.58 -7.71
CA ILE A 47 -12.74 8.33 -7.01
C ILE A 47 -12.32 9.80 -6.82
N ILE A 48 -11.09 10.01 -6.38
CA ILE A 48 -10.54 11.36 -6.15
C ILE A 48 -10.52 12.15 -7.46
N ILE A 49 -9.91 11.59 -8.50
CA ILE A 49 -9.82 12.24 -9.82
C ILE A 49 -11.21 12.51 -10.39
N SER A 50 -12.13 11.54 -10.29
CA SER A 50 -13.52 11.71 -10.76
C SER A 50 -14.24 12.85 -10.05
N ALA A 51 -14.04 13.01 -8.74
CA ALA A 51 -14.62 14.12 -7.99
C ALA A 51 -14.08 15.48 -8.47
N PHE A 52 -12.77 15.61 -8.66
CA PHE A 52 -12.16 16.84 -9.18
C PHE A 52 -12.61 17.16 -10.62
N MET A 53 -12.64 16.17 -11.51
CA MET A 53 -13.07 16.36 -12.90
C MET A 53 -14.55 16.74 -13.02
N LYS A 54 -15.41 16.19 -12.13
CA LYS A 54 -16.85 16.53 -12.10
C LYS A 54 -17.10 18.00 -11.75
N ASP A 55 -16.28 18.57 -10.87
CA ASP A 55 -16.39 19.97 -10.49
C ASP A 55 -15.90 20.93 -11.59
N GLU A 56 -14.85 20.56 -12.34
CA GLU A 56 -14.41 21.36 -13.47
C GLU A 56 -15.46 21.39 -14.59
N ASN A 57 -16.05 20.23 -14.91
CA ASN A 57 -17.06 20.14 -15.96
C ASN A 57 -18.32 20.96 -15.62
N LYS A 58 -18.72 21.00 -14.33
CA LYS A 58 -19.79 21.88 -13.84
C LYS A 58 -19.44 23.36 -13.95
N LYS A 59 -18.18 23.75 -13.68
CA LYS A 59 -17.73 25.15 -13.79
C LYS A 59 -17.69 25.62 -15.24
N HIS A 60 -17.25 24.76 -16.16
CA HIS A 60 -17.25 25.04 -17.59
C HIS A 60 -18.67 25.17 -18.16
N ALA A 61 -19.56 24.22 -17.84
CA ALA A 61 -20.96 24.29 -18.25
C ALA A 61 -21.69 25.54 -17.73
N LYS A 62 -21.36 26.01 -16.51
CA LYS A 62 -21.94 27.23 -15.94
C LYS A 62 -21.39 28.51 -16.59
N LYS A 63 -20.13 28.50 -17.04
CA LYS A 63 -19.52 29.62 -17.78
C LYS A 63 -20.13 29.77 -19.18
N GLU A 64 -20.44 28.69 -19.88
CA GLU A 64 -21.10 28.75 -21.19
C GLU A 64 -22.56 29.21 -21.12
N LEU A 65 -23.26 28.97 -20.00
CA LEU A 65 -24.65 29.38 -19.82
C LEU A 65 -24.83 30.84 -19.35
N THR A 66 -23.75 31.56 -19.06
CA THR A 66 -23.83 32.97 -18.69
C THR A 66 -23.60 33.80 -19.96
N PRO A 67 -24.63 34.36 -20.62
CA PRO A 67 -24.40 35.26 -21.73
C PRO A 67 -23.57 36.42 -21.20
N GLY A 68 -22.41 36.66 -21.81
CA GLY A 68 -21.58 37.82 -21.49
C GLY A 68 -22.41 39.10 -21.67
N PRO A 69 -22.09 40.19 -20.95
CA PRO A 69 -22.82 41.43 -21.09
C PRO A 69 -22.77 41.84 -22.56
N GLU A 70 -23.96 41.97 -23.17
CA GLU A 70 -24.12 42.48 -24.53
C GLU A 70 -23.35 43.79 -24.63
N GLN A 71 -22.38 43.84 -25.56
CA GLN A 71 -21.65 45.06 -25.92
C GLN A 71 -22.54 45.96 -26.77
#